data_AF-A0AAV5CAX1-F1
#
_entry.id   AF-A0AAV5CAX1-F1
#
_cell.length_a   1.000
_cell.length_b   1.000
_cell.length_c   1.000
_cell.angle_alpha   90.00
_cell.angle_beta   90.00
_cell.angle_gamma   90.00
#
_symmetry.space_group_name_H-M   'P 1'
#
loop_
_entity.id
_entity.type
_entity.pdbx_description
1 polymer ?
#
loop_
_entity_poly.entity_id
_entity_poly.type
_entity_poly.pdbx_seq_one_letter_code
_entity_poly.pdbx_strand_id
1 'polypeptide(L)' 'MNQRLDIPSDVDPQWTSVILSCWESDPQRRPTFQELLERLRELQRHYAVQLRNAKNSIEE' A
#
# COMPACT_ATOMS: atom_id res chain seq x y z
N MET A 1 1.18 -3.55 -25.33
CA MET A 1 2.14 -4.06 -24.33
C MET A 1 1.77 -3.48 -22.98
N ASN A 2 1.34 -4.31 -22.02
CA ASN A 2 1.14 -3.90 -20.62
C ASN A 2 2.41 -4.22 -19.82
N GLN A 3 3.55 -3.70 -20.26
CA GLN A 3 4.78 -3.88 -19.49
C GLN A 3 4.69 -3.02 -18.22
N ARG A 4 4.65 -3.70 -17.07
CA ARG A 4 4.73 -3.11 -15.75
C ARG A 4 6.08 -3.46 -15.15
N LEU A 5 6.51 -2.71 -14.14
CA LEU A 5 7.71 -3.04 -13.39
C LEU A 5 7.43 -4.28 -12.53
N ASP A 6 8.44 -5.11 -12.32
CA ASP A 6 8.37 -6.16 -11.31
C ASP A 6 8.30 -5.52 -9.92
N ILE A 7 7.46 -6.07 -9.05
CA ILE A 7 7.35 -5.63 -7.66
C ILE A 7 8.33 -6.50 -6.85
N PRO A 8 9.34 -5.91 -6.17
CA PRO A 8 10.26 -6.66 -5.33
C PRO A 8 9.55 -7.40 -4.19
N SER A 9 10.08 -8.56 -3.80
CA SER A 9 9.47 -9.43 -2.77
C SER A 9 9.50 -8.85 -1.35
N ASP A 10 10.35 -7.87 -1.11
CA ASP A 10 10.51 -7.15 0.16
C ASP A 10 9.58 -5.93 0.30
N VAL A 11 8.81 -5.61 -0.74
CA VAL A 11 7.78 -4.57 -0.65
C VAL A 11 6.65 -5.02 0.26
N ASP A 12 6.22 -4.15 1.17
CA ASP A 12 5.07 -4.40 2.04
C ASP A 12 3.86 -4.91 1.23
N PRO A 13 3.22 -6.01 1.64
CA PRO A 13 2.06 -6.56 0.93
C PRO A 13 0.93 -5.55 0.70
N GLN A 14 0.77 -4.57 1.60
CA GLN A 14 -0.25 -3.55 1.45
C GLN A 14 0.10 -2.56 0.31
N TRP A 15 1.38 -2.20 0.14
CA TRP A 15 1.82 -1.41 -1.01
C TRP A 15 1.69 -2.21 -2.31
N THR A 16 2.07 -3.48 -2.28
CA THR A 16 1.91 -4.40 -3.42
C THR A 16 0.46 -4.47 -3.87
N SER A 17 -0.49 -4.60 -2.93
CA SER A 17 -1.93 -4.60 -3.23
C SER A 17 -2.40 -3.32 -3.92
N VAL A 18 -1.96 -2.15 -3.43
CA VAL A 18 -2.29 -0.86 -4.04
C VAL A 18 -1.76 -0.79 -5.47
N ILE A 19 -0.48 -1.09 -5.68
CA ILE A 19 0.17 -1.05 -6.99
C ILE A 19 -0.56 -1.96 -7.99
N LEU A 20 -0.81 -3.21 -7.61
CA LEU A 20 -1.50 -4.18 -8.47
C LEU A 20 -2.92 -3.74 -8.81
N SER A 21 -3.67 -3.18 -7.85
CA SER A 21 -5.03 -2.67 -8.12
C SER A 21 -5.04 -1.50 -9.10
N CYS A 22 -4.06 -0.60 -9.04
CA CYS A 22 -3.91 0.50 -10.00
C CYS A 22 -3.44 0.02 -11.37
N TRP A 23 -2.73 -1.11 -11.42
CA TRP A 23 -2.20 -1.71 -12.64
C TRP A 23 -3.16 -2.67 -13.35
N GLU A 24 -4.38 -2.84 -12.83
CA GLU A 24 -5.40 -3.68 -13.45
C GLU A 24 -5.51 -3.45 -14.96
N SER A 25 -5.56 -4.57 -15.69
CA SER A 25 -5.56 -4.55 -17.16
C SER A 25 -6.85 -3.94 -17.68
N ASP A 26 -7.97 -4.24 -17.01
CA ASP A 26 -9.25 -3.60 -17.24
C ASP A 26 -9.29 -2.23 -16.54
N PRO A 27 -9.40 -1.11 -17.30
CA PRO A 27 -9.50 0.22 -16.72
C PRO A 27 -10.69 0.39 -15.77
N GLN A 28 -11.79 -0.33 -15.98
CA GLN A 28 -13.00 -0.22 -15.14
C GLN A 28 -12.81 -0.87 -13.76
N ARG A 29 -11.80 -1.74 -13.61
CA ARG A 29 -11.47 -2.39 -12.33
C ARG A 29 -10.47 -1.62 -11.48
N ARG A 30 -9.89 -0.54 -12.03
CA ARG A 30 -8.96 0.31 -11.30
C ARG A 30 -9.71 1.11 -10.24
N PRO A 31 -9.11 1.34 -9.08
CA PRO A 31 -9.73 2.16 -8.05
C PRO A 31 -9.90 3.60 -8.55
N THR A 32 -10.98 4.22 -8.12
CA THR A 32 -11.12 5.68 -8.18
C THR A 32 -10.05 6.35 -7.33
N PHE A 33 -9.77 7.62 -7.62
CA PHE A 33 -8.87 8.40 -6.77
C PHE A 33 -9.35 8.49 -5.32
N GLN A 34 -10.66 8.51 -5.08
CA GLN A 34 -11.21 8.54 -3.73
C GLN A 34 -10.88 7.24 -2.97
N GLU A 35 -11.16 6.08 -3.57
CA GLU A 35 -10.82 4.78 -2.97
C GLU A 35 -9.31 4.64 -2.74
N LEU A 36 -8.49 5.14 -3.68
CA LEU A 36 -7.04 5.15 -3.52
C LEU A 36 -6.61 6.02 -2.32
N LEU A 37 -7.17 7.22 -2.16
CA LEU A 37 -6.87 8.10 -1.02
C LEU A 37 -7.29 7.47 0.31
N GLU A 38 -8.43 6.80 0.36
CA GLU A 38 -8.90 6.10 1.56
C GLU A 38 -7.92 5.00 1.98
N ARG A 39 -7.47 4.16 1.02
CA ARG A 39 -6.46 3.12 1.27
C ARG A 39 -5.13 3.70 1.73
N LEU A 40 -4.66 4.78 1.10
CA LEU A 40 -3.40 5.44 1.48
C LEU A 40 -3.45 6.03 2.90
N ARG A 41 -4.59 6.59 3.30
CA ARG A 41 -4.80 7.10 4.68
C ARG A 41 -4.83 5.98 5.71
N GLU A 42 -5.37 4.82 5.37
CA GLU A 42 -5.33 3.64 6.22
C GLU A 42 -3.90 3.11 6.39
N LEU A 43 -3.16 2.99 5.29
CA LEU A 43 -1.74 2.65 5.31
C LEU A 43 -0.93 3.58 6.21
N GLN A 44 -1.11 4.89 6.05
CA GLN A 44 -0.42 5.88 6.88
C GLN A 44 -0.73 5.69 8.37
N ARG A 45 -1.99 5.40 8.73
CA ARG A 45 -2.39 5.12 10.12
C ARG A 45 -1.73 3.85 10.64
N HIS A 46 -1.69 2.78 9.86
CA HIS A 46 -1.02 1.53 10.23
C HIS A 46 0.47 1.74 10.53
N TYR A 47 1.18 2.43 9.64
CA TYR A 47 2.59 2.76 9.87
C TYR A 47 2.80 3.64 11.09
N ALA A 48 1.95 4.64 11.32
CA ALA A 48 2.05 5.48 12.52
C ALA A 48 1.90 4.67 13.81
N VAL A 49 0.98 3.70 13.85
CA VAL A 49 0.81 2.80 14.99
C VAL A 49 2.01 1.87 15.16
N GLN A 50 2.52 1.27 14.08
CA GLN A 50 3.70 0.40 14.15
C GLN A 50 4.93 1.15 14.65
N LEU A 51 5.18 2.36 14.16
CA LEU A 51 6.29 3.22 14.61
C LEU A 51 6.16 3.55 16.10
N ARG A 52 4.95 3.84 16.58
CA ARG A 52 4.72 4.08 18.01
C ARG A 52 5.00 2.82 18.83
N ASN A 53 4.49 1.67 18.40
CA ASN A 53 4.70 0.41 19.12
C ASN A 53 6.19 0.04 19.16
N ALA A 54 6.91 0.22 18.05
CA ALA A 54 8.35 -0.03 17.99
C ALA A 54 9.15 0.87 18.95
N LYS A 55 8.75 2.14 19.11
CA LYS A 55 9.35 3.04 20.11
C LYS A 55 9.13 2.54 21.54
N ASN A 56 7.89 2.17 21.87
CA ASN A 56 7.56 1.66 23.20
C ASN A 56 8.35 0.39 23.54
N SER A 57 8.58 -0.51 22.59
CA SER A 57 9.37 -1.73 22.79
C SER A 57 10.88 -1.50 22.95
N ILE A 58 11.38 -0.30 22.69
CA ILE A 58 12.79 0.08 22.93
C ILE A 58 12.93 0.78 24.28
N GLU A 59 11.84 1.33 24.82
CA GLU A 59 11.80 2.06 26.10
C GLU A 59 11.48 1.15 27.31
N GLU A 60 11.06 -0.11 27.08
CA GLU A 60 11.01 -1.22 28.06
C GLU A 60 12.35 -1.97 28.15
#